data_AF-X1NZ89-F1
#
_entry.id   AF-X1NZ89-F1
#
_cell.length_a   1.000
_cell.length_b   1.000
_cell.length_c   1.000
_cell.angle_alpha   90.00
_cell.angle_beta   90.00
_cell.angle_gamma   90.00
#
_symmetry.space_group_name_H-M   'P 1'
#
loop_
_entity.id
_entity.type
_entity.pdbx_description
1 polymer ?
#
loop_
_entity_poly.entity_id
_entity_poly.type
_entity_poly.pdbx_seq_one_letter_code
_entity_poly.pdbx_strand_id
1 'polypeptide(L)'
;GLRASGVKVLSVSSSEPNDLIEPLNTIKTIADLKLLRLLVVRDLEHNNAKYDPRMYEPRWIGPAYQRLLKQIFGITIEFATFKELISYYDKIKDSQTQAEYKKFLEGSAGIKEPSKKDIFKAVKMYLVVKRLMEAKNANGFTIDCLSSIKENKLPTIPCLAISRLNDMGFPSACEGDIDTVISNAISLYLTGHPGFQSDPVIDISKKQVISAHCIMSTCFDGKQYNPYYFRTHTETHKGVG
;
A
#
# COMPACT_ATOMS: atom_id res chain seq x y z
N GLY A 1 8.16 -29.23 -29.18
CA GLY A 1 7.81 -29.31 -27.75
C GLY A 1 7.44 -27.93 -27.21
N LEU A 2 6.71 -27.85 -26.10
CA LEU A 2 6.10 -26.60 -25.59
C LEU A 2 7.07 -25.40 -25.48
N ARG A 3 8.32 -25.63 -25.04
CA ARG A 3 9.35 -24.58 -24.99
C ARG A 3 9.75 -24.04 -26.37
N ALA A 4 9.82 -24.90 -27.38
CA ALA A 4 10.13 -24.52 -28.76
C ALA A 4 9.00 -23.68 -29.39
N SER A 5 7.79 -23.73 -28.82
CA SER A 5 6.64 -22.91 -29.20
C SER A 5 6.56 -21.58 -28.41
N GLY A 6 7.59 -21.23 -27.63
CA GLY A 6 7.63 -19.99 -26.84
C GLY A 6 6.73 -19.99 -25.60
N VAL A 7 6.13 -21.13 -25.26
CA VAL A 7 5.31 -21.27 -24.04
C VAL A 7 6.23 -21.26 -22.82
N LYS A 8 5.91 -20.40 -21.84
CA LYS A 8 6.58 -20.43 -20.53
C LYS A 8 6.12 -21.68 -19.77
N VAL A 9 7.05 -22.57 -19.42
CA VAL A 9 6.75 -23.86 -18.77
C VAL A 9 7.55 -24.01 -17.49
N LEU A 10 6.87 -24.36 -16.40
CA LEU A 10 7.45 -24.85 -15.16
C LEU A 10 7.29 -26.38 -15.15
N SER A 11 8.40 -27.12 -15.12
CA SER A 11 8.38 -28.59 -15.13
C SER A 11 8.61 -29.10 -13.72
N VAL A 12 7.75 -30.02 -13.29
CA VAL A 12 7.86 -30.73 -12.01
C VAL A 12 8.03 -32.20 -12.35
N SER A 13 9.10 -32.82 -11.87
CA SER A 13 9.34 -34.26 -12.02
C SER A 13 9.48 -34.83 -10.62
N SER A 14 8.36 -35.33 -10.09
CA SER A 14 8.28 -35.93 -8.76
C SER A 14 7.20 -37.00 -8.71
N SER A 15 7.39 -37.99 -7.84
CA SER A 15 6.37 -38.97 -7.45
C SER A 15 5.49 -38.50 -6.28
N GLU A 16 5.88 -37.42 -5.59
CA GLU A 16 5.18 -36.88 -4.42
C GLU A 16 4.19 -35.78 -4.83
N PRO A 17 2.87 -35.94 -4.57
CA PRO A 17 1.88 -34.93 -4.94
C PRO A 17 2.12 -33.54 -4.32
N ASN A 18 2.73 -33.49 -3.12
CA ASN A 18 3.00 -32.24 -2.41
C ASN A 18 4.01 -31.34 -3.14
N ASP A 19 4.85 -31.90 -4.00
CA ASP A 19 5.82 -31.12 -4.79
C ASP A 19 5.15 -30.25 -5.87
N LEU A 20 3.85 -30.43 -6.11
CA LEU A 20 3.05 -29.56 -6.96
C LEU A 20 2.60 -28.27 -6.27
N ILE A 21 2.63 -28.19 -4.94
CA ILE A 21 2.07 -27.06 -4.18
C ILE A 21 2.79 -25.74 -4.54
N GLU A 22 4.12 -25.70 -4.46
CA GLU A 22 4.90 -24.49 -4.78
C GLU A 22 4.74 -24.04 -6.25
N PRO A 23 4.85 -24.93 -7.26
CA PRO A 23 4.52 -24.63 -8.65
C PRO A 23 3.13 -24.05 -8.85
N LEU A 24 2.10 -24.65 -8.22
CA LEU A 24 0.73 -24.19 -8.34
C LEU A 24 0.55 -22.82 -7.67
N ASN A 25 1.16 -22.59 -6.50
CA ASN A 25 1.16 -21.29 -5.83
C ASN A 25 1.84 -20.21 -6.69
N THR A 26 2.91 -20.56 -7.41
CA THR A 26 3.58 -19.65 -8.35
C THR A 26 2.65 -19.28 -9.51
N ILE A 27 1.96 -20.27 -10.10
CA ILE A 27 1.00 -20.02 -11.19
C ILE A 27 -0.18 -19.17 -10.70
N LYS A 28 -0.71 -19.47 -9.50
CA LYS A 28 -1.77 -18.69 -8.85
C LYS A 28 -1.32 -17.24 -8.63
N THR A 29 -0.11 -17.01 -8.12
CA THR A 29 0.47 -15.66 -7.93
C THR A 29 0.47 -14.86 -9.24
N ILE A 30 0.88 -15.48 -10.35
CA ILE A 30 0.86 -14.83 -11.66
C ILE A 30 -0.57 -14.46 -12.08
N ALA A 31 -1.56 -15.30 -11.78
CA ALA A 31 -2.97 -14.99 -12.04
C ALA A 31 -3.47 -13.83 -11.16
N ASP A 32 -3.15 -13.84 -9.86
CA ASP A 32 -3.54 -12.79 -8.91
C ASP A 32 -2.92 -11.43 -9.29
N LEU A 33 -1.66 -11.39 -9.72
CA LEU A 33 -1.02 -10.16 -10.22
C LEU A 33 -1.74 -9.57 -11.45
N LYS A 34 -2.28 -10.40 -12.34
CA LYS A 34 -3.07 -9.92 -13.50
C LYS A 34 -4.42 -9.32 -13.09
N LEU A 35 -4.90 -9.65 -11.90
CA LEU A 35 -6.13 -9.12 -11.32
C LEU A 35 -5.87 -7.89 -10.43
N LEU A 36 -4.60 -7.53 -10.19
CA LEU A 36 -4.25 -6.36 -9.41
C LEU A 36 -4.57 -5.08 -10.20
N ARG A 37 -5.49 -4.30 -9.63
CA ARG A 37 -5.89 -2.95 -10.03
C ARG A 37 -5.43 -1.99 -8.95
N LEU A 38 -4.33 -1.29 -9.20
CA LEU A 38 -3.69 -0.40 -8.24
C LEU A 38 -4.29 1.01 -8.32
N LEU A 39 -4.88 1.48 -7.22
CA LEU A 39 -5.25 2.88 -7.07
C LEU A 39 -4.03 3.71 -6.66
N VAL A 40 -3.67 4.70 -7.45
CA VAL A 40 -2.61 5.68 -7.18
C VAL A 40 -3.23 7.04 -6.97
N VAL A 41 -3.15 7.56 -5.74
CA VAL A 41 -3.61 8.92 -5.43
C VAL A 41 -2.45 9.90 -5.53
N ARG A 42 -2.50 10.79 -6.52
CA ARG A 42 -1.50 11.84 -6.76
C ARG A 42 -2.11 12.89 -7.69
N ASP A 43 -1.73 14.15 -7.51
CA ASP A 43 -2.02 15.18 -8.51
C ASP A 43 -1.01 15.05 -9.66
N LEU A 44 -1.49 14.89 -10.89
CA LEU A 44 -0.62 14.70 -12.06
C LEU A 44 -0.15 16.03 -12.65
N GLU A 45 -0.89 17.11 -12.40
CA GLU A 45 -0.53 18.47 -12.82
C GLU A 45 0.52 19.06 -11.85
N HIS A 46 1.74 19.25 -12.34
CA HIS A 46 2.83 19.85 -11.57
C HIS A 46 3.25 21.18 -12.21
N ASN A 47 3.60 22.17 -11.38
CA ASN A 47 4.33 23.32 -11.88
C ASN A 47 5.77 22.89 -12.17
N ASN A 48 6.02 22.53 -13.43
CA ASN A 48 7.32 22.10 -13.94
C ASN A 48 8.47 23.07 -13.58
N ALA A 49 8.21 24.37 -13.38
CA ALA A 49 9.27 25.31 -12.99
C ALA A 49 9.91 25.03 -11.60
N LYS A 50 9.30 24.17 -10.77
CA LYS A 50 9.79 23.84 -9.42
C LYS A 50 10.47 22.47 -9.31
N TYR A 51 10.53 21.70 -10.40
CA TYR A 51 11.02 20.32 -10.40
C TYR A 51 12.22 20.16 -11.34
N ASP A 52 13.10 19.22 -11.01
CA ASP A 52 14.19 18.82 -11.89
C ASP A 52 13.62 18.34 -13.24
N PRO A 53 14.10 18.84 -14.38
CA PRO A 53 13.61 18.45 -15.69
C PRO A 53 13.62 16.95 -15.99
N ARG A 54 14.48 16.19 -15.31
CA ARG A 54 14.52 14.71 -15.40
C ARG A 54 13.32 14.03 -14.74
N MET A 55 12.52 14.78 -14.00
CA MET A 55 11.29 14.34 -13.32
C MET A 55 10.01 14.86 -14.01
N TYR A 56 10.10 15.53 -15.17
CA TYR A 56 8.93 16.06 -15.90
C TYR A 56 7.95 15.00 -16.37
N GLU A 57 8.45 13.82 -16.71
CA GLU A 57 7.67 12.60 -16.72
C GLU A 57 8.45 11.59 -15.88
N PRO A 58 8.07 11.35 -14.61
CA PRO A 58 8.73 10.31 -13.84
C PRO A 58 8.53 9.02 -14.63
N ARG A 59 9.64 8.36 -14.99
CA ARG A 59 9.70 7.14 -15.81
C ARG A 59 8.80 6.00 -15.30
N TRP A 60 8.23 6.16 -14.11
CA TRP A 60 7.48 5.20 -13.29
C TRP A 60 5.99 5.56 -13.13
N ILE A 61 5.47 6.64 -13.73
CA ILE A 61 4.03 6.98 -13.65
C ILE A 61 3.37 7.30 -15.00
N GLY A 62 4.17 7.52 -16.04
CA GLY A 62 3.66 7.84 -17.38
C GLY A 62 3.01 6.65 -18.11
N PRO A 63 2.32 6.90 -19.24
CA PRO A 63 1.64 5.85 -20.01
C PRO A 63 2.55 4.71 -20.46
N ALA A 64 3.84 4.99 -20.71
CA ALA A 64 4.81 3.97 -21.09
C ALA A 64 5.04 2.95 -19.97
N TYR A 65 5.15 3.40 -18.72
CA TYR A 65 5.32 2.52 -17.57
C TYR A 65 4.06 1.72 -17.27
N GLN A 66 2.87 2.34 -17.39
CA GLN A 66 1.61 1.61 -17.27
C GLN A 66 1.50 0.47 -18.31
N ARG A 67 1.90 0.73 -19.56
CA ARG A 67 1.99 -0.32 -20.59
C ARG A 67 2.98 -1.41 -20.21
N LEU A 68 4.14 -1.05 -19.66
CA LEU A 68 5.14 -2.01 -19.21
C LEU A 68 4.61 -2.91 -18.08
N LEU A 69 3.98 -2.32 -17.05
CA LEU A 69 3.36 -3.07 -15.96
C LEU A 69 2.26 -4.01 -16.46
N LYS A 70 1.43 -3.54 -17.40
CA LYS A 70 0.40 -4.38 -18.02
C LYS A 70 1.02 -5.52 -18.83
N GLN A 71 2.09 -5.27 -19.56
CA GLN A 71 2.77 -6.26 -20.39
C GLN A 71 3.50 -7.32 -19.55
N ILE A 72 4.20 -6.90 -18.49
CA ILE A 72 5.01 -7.80 -17.66
C ILE A 72 4.15 -8.58 -16.67
N PHE A 73 3.31 -7.87 -15.90
CA PHE A 73 2.57 -8.42 -14.76
C PHE A 73 1.08 -8.56 -15.01
N GLY A 74 0.52 -7.81 -15.97
CA GLY A 74 -0.93 -7.73 -16.19
C GLY A 74 -1.64 -6.71 -15.32
N ILE A 75 -0.91 -5.96 -14.50
CA ILE A 75 -1.40 -4.96 -13.55
C ILE A 75 -2.00 -3.77 -14.31
N THR A 76 -3.08 -3.20 -13.78
CA THR A 76 -3.66 -1.93 -14.25
C THR A 76 -3.59 -0.87 -13.16
N ILE A 77 -3.40 0.39 -13.54
CA ILE A 77 -3.37 1.51 -12.60
C ILE A 77 -4.59 2.38 -12.82
N GLU A 78 -5.23 2.78 -11.74
CA GLU A 78 -6.28 3.79 -11.68
C GLU A 78 -5.75 5.01 -10.93
N PHE A 79 -5.88 6.20 -11.52
CA PHE A 79 -5.45 7.44 -10.87
C PHE A 79 -6.63 8.15 -10.20
N ALA A 80 -6.33 8.81 -9.07
CA ALA A 80 -7.21 9.78 -8.43
C ALA A 80 -6.39 10.96 -7.93
N THR A 81 -6.99 12.15 -7.89
CA THR A 81 -6.35 13.36 -7.38
C THR A 81 -6.54 13.50 -5.87
N PHE A 82 -5.75 14.35 -5.21
CA PHE A 82 -6.03 14.68 -3.80
C PHE A 82 -7.39 15.35 -3.66
N LYS A 83 -7.80 16.16 -4.64
CA LYS A 83 -9.15 16.78 -4.67
C LYS A 83 -10.26 15.73 -4.69
N GLU A 84 -10.10 14.68 -5.49
CA GLU A 84 -11.04 13.56 -5.51
C GLU A 84 -11.11 12.87 -4.14
N LEU A 85 -9.96 12.54 -3.54
CA LEU A 85 -9.89 11.93 -2.21
C LEU A 85 -10.58 12.80 -1.14
N ILE A 86 -10.31 14.10 -1.12
CA ILE A 86 -10.94 15.07 -0.20
C ILE A 86 -12.46 15.12 -0.40
N SER A 87 -12.93 15.07 -1.65
CA SER A 87 -14.38 15.07 -1.91
C SER A 87 -15.10 13.87 -1.29
N TYR A 88 -14.42 12.71 -1.15
CA TYR A 88 -14.95 11.57 -0.42
C TYR A 88 -14.86 11.80 1.09
N TYR A 89 -13.77 12.39 1.57
CA TYR A 89 -13.59 12.74 2.98
C TYR A 89 -14.70 13.65 3.50
N ASP A 90 -15.08 14.66 2.73
CA ASP A 90 -16.15 15.61 3.11
C ASP A 90 -17.54 14.96 3.09
N LYS A 91 -17.74 13.92 2.27
CA LYS A 91 -19.01 13.18 2.17
C LYS A 91 -19.20 12.14 3.27
N ILE A 92 -18.13 11.62 3.87
CA ILE A 92 -18.24 10.68 4.99
C ILE A 92 -18.73 11.44 6.22
N LYS A 93 -19.90 11.05 6.73
CA LYS A 93 -20.43 11.59 7.98
C LYS A 93 -19.67 11.02 9.17
N ASP A 94 -19.50 11.82 10.22
CA ASP A 94 -18.80 11.38 11.43
C ASP A 94 -19.50 10.19 12.10
N SER A 95 -20.83 10.12 12.01
CA SER A 95 -21.60 8.95 12.47
C SER A 95 -21.21 7.64 11.78
N GLN A 96 -20.75 7.68 10.52
CA GLN A 96 -20.27 6.51 9.79
C GLN A 96 -18.85 6.09 10.24
N THR A 97 -18.11 7.00 10.87
CA THR A 97 -16.73 6.76 11.35
C THR A 97 -16.73 6.22 12.78
N GLN A 98 -17.72 6.60 13.59
CA GLN A 98 -17.75 6.32 15.02
C GLN A 98 -17.57 4.84 15.38
N ALA A 99 -18.24 3.93 14.66
CA ALA A 99 -18.15 2.50 14.93
C ALA A 99 -16.74 1.96 14.67
N GLU A 100 -16.12 2.36 13.55
CA GLU A 100 -14.78 1.91 13.19
C GLU A 100 -13.73 2.52 14.13
N TYR A 101 -13.90 3.80 14.49
CA TYR A 101 -13.05 4.49 15.44
C TYR A 101 -13.02 3.77 16.80
N LYS A 102 -14.19 3.34 17.29
CA LYS A 102 -14.28 2.56 18.53
C LYS A 102 -13.51 1.24 18.43
N LYS A 103 -13.65 0.48 17.32
CA LYS A 103 -12.90 -0.76 17.11
C LYS A 103 -11.39 -0.55 17.11
N PHE A 104 -10.91 0.52 16.45
CA PHE A 104 -9.50 0.87 16.44
C PHE A 104 -8.99 1.18 17.85
N LEU A 105 -9.75 1.92 18.66
CA LEU A 105 -9.37 2.17 20.06
C LEU A 105 -9.32 0.88 20.88
N GLU A 106 -10.35 0.03 20.77
CA GLU A 106 -10.47 -1.23 21.51
C GLU A 106 -9.40 -2.26 21.11
N GLY A 107 -8.98 -2.27 19.85
CA GLY A 107 -7.93 -3.13 19.34
C GLY A 107 -6.50 -2.63 19.60
N SER A 108 -6.33 -1.41 20.10
CA SER A 108 -5.01 -0.83 20.37
C SER A 108 -4.53 -1.14 21.80
N ALA A 109 -3.22 -1.21 21.99
CA ALA A 109 -2.59 -1.27 23.31
C ALA A 109 -2.59 0.10 24.03
N GLY A 110 -2.93 1.17 23.31
CA GLY A 110 -3.07 2.51 23.85
C GLY A 110 -2.63 3.61 22.90
N ILE A 111 -2.69 4.84 23.41
CA ILE A 111 -2.30 6.05 22.70
C ILE A 111 -1.05 6.61 23.38
N LYS A 112 0.00 6.92 22.61
CA LYS A 112 1.23 7.51 23.14
C LYS A 112 1.26 9.02 22.92
N GLU A 113 1.26 9.46 21.66
CA GLU A 113 1.37 10.89 21.30
C GLU A 113 0.11 11.52 20.69
N PRO A 114 -0.61 10.90 19.73
CA PRO A 114 -1.63 11.61 18.96
C PRO A 114 -2.92 11.85 19.77
N SER A 115 -3.66 12.89 19.43
CA SER A 115 -4.95 13.14 20.09
C SER A 115 -6.03 12.16 19.59
N LYS A 116 -7.08 11.95 20.41
CA LYS A 116 -8.29 11.22 19.99
C LYS A 116 -8.90 11.78 18.70
N LYS A 117 -8.79 13.10 18.48
CA LYS A 117 -9.25 13.77 17.26
C LYS A 117 -8.41 13.38 16.04
N ASP A 118 -7.10 13.26 16.20
CA ASP A 118 -6.20 12.83 15.12
C ASP A 118 -6.46 11.38 14.73
N ILE A 119 -6.67 10.51 15.72
CA ILE A 119 -7.05 9.12 15.48
C ILE A 119 -8.40 9.04 14.76
N PHE A 120 -9.40 9.83 15.17
CA PHE A 120 -10.68 9.86 14.49
C PHE A 120 -10.55 10.27 13.01
N LYS A 121 -9.75 11.30 12.71
CA LYS A 121 -9.46 11.71 11.33
C LYS A 121 -8.75 10.60 10.54
N ALA A 122 -7.76 9.93 11.14
CA ALA A 122 -7.03 8.83 10.50
C ALA A 122 -7.96 7.65 10.15
N VAL A 123 -8.88 7.29 11.06
CA VAL A 123 -9.90 6.26 10.81
C VAL A 123 -10.89 6.72 9.74
N LYS A 124 -11.31 7.99 9.74
CA LYS A 124 -12.13 8.55 8.66
C LYS A 124 -11.42 8.44 7.31
N MET A 125 -10.12 8.76 7.26
CA MET A 125 -9.30 8.62 6.05
C MET A 125 -9.22 7.16 5.57
N TYR A 126 -9.10 6.19 6.47
CA TYR A 126 -9.20 4.77 6.12
C TYR A 126 -10.51 4.44 5.40
N LEU A 127 -11.65 4.89 5.93
CA LEU A 127 -12.95 4.67 5.29
C LEU A 127 -13.05 5.37 3.92
N VAL A 128 -12.45 6.55 3.78
CA VAL A 128 -12.37 7.28 2.50
C VAL A 128 -11.60 6.48 1.47
N VAL A 129 -10.38 6.03 1.83
CA VAL A 129 -9.53 5.24 0.93
C VAL A 129 -10.26 3.98 0.50
N LYS A 130 -10.89 3.26 1.44
CA LYS A 130 -11.67 2.06 1.13
C LYS A 130 -12.80 2.34 0.13
N ARG A 131 -13.60 3.39 0.35
CA ARG A 131 -14.69 3.76 -0.57
C ARG A 131 -14.18 4.18 -1.95
N LEU A 132 -13.05 4.88 -2.00
CA LEU A 132 -12.47 5.29 -3.28
C LEU A 132 -11.91 4.08 -4.03
N MET A 133 -11.27 3.13 -3.34
CA MET A 133 -10.86 1.86 -3.93
C MET A 133 -12.06 1.07 -4.48
N GLU A 134 -13.14 0.96 -3.71
CA GLU A 134 -14.38 0.31 -4.16
C GLU A 134 -14.94 0.99 -5.42
N ALA A 135 -15.02 2.33 -5.44
CA ALA A 135 -15.53 3.10 -6.58
C ALA A 135 -14.66 2.97 -7.84
N LYS A 136 -13.35 2.77 -7.68
CA LYS A 136 -12.39 2.58 -8.79
C LYS A 136 -12.16 1.09 -9.12
N ASN A 137 -12.86 0.18 -8.44
CA ASN A 137 -12.64 -1.26 -8.52
C ASN A 137 -11.16 -1.64 -8.33
N ALA A 138 -10.52 -1.02 -7.33
CA ALA A 138 -9.11 -1.22 -7.01
C ALA A 138 -8.93 -2.19 -5.83
N ASN A 139 -7.87 -2.99 -5.88
CA ASN A 139 -7.49 -3.97 -4.86
C ASN A 139 -5.99 -3.84 -4.46
N GLY A 140 -5.38 -2.71 -4.78
CA GLY A 140 -4.13 -2.24 -4.19
C GLY A 140 -4.14 -0.72 -4.08
N PHE A 141 -3.31 -0.15 -3.22
CA PHE A 141 -3.33 1.30 -2.94
C PHE A 141 -1.95 1.90 -2.70
N THR A 142 -1.71 3.06 -3.30
CA THR A 142 -0.62 3.94 -2.89
C THR A 142 -1.02 5.41 -3.08
N ILE A 143 -0.31 6.30 -2.39
CA ILE A 143 -0.59 7.72 -2.38
C ILE A 143 0.69 8.50 -2.19
N ASP A 144 0.84 9.59 -2.94
CA ASP A 144 1.94 10.54 -2.77
C ASP A 144 1.79 11.37 -1.47
N CYS A 145 2.03 10.70 -0.36
CA CYS A 145 1.88 11.24 0.98
C CYS A 145 2.82 12.45 1.22
N LEU A 146 4.01 12.46 0.62
CA LEU A 146 5.01 13.51 0.80
C LEU A 146 4.63 14.83 0.13
N SER A 147 4.13 14.81 -1.11
CA SER A 147 3.65 16.04 -1.77
C SER A 147 2.45 16.62 -1.03
N SER A 148 1.56 15.75 -0.52
CA SER A 148 0.45 16.18 0.32
C SER A 148 0.90 16.87 1.60
N ILE A 149 1.95 16.36 2.26
CA ILE A 149 2.53 16.98 3.47
C ILE A 149 3.12 18.35 3.14
N LYS A 150 3.95 18.45 2.08
CA LYS A 150 4.62 19.69 1.67
C LYS A 150 3.63 20.80 1.33
N GLU A 151 2.52 20.44 0.69
CA GLU A 151 1.49 21.38 0.23
C GLU A 151 0.30 21.48 1.18
N ASN A 152 0.34 20.77 2.32
CA ASN A 152 -0.73 20.70 3.33
C ASN A 152 -2.12 20.40 2.72
N LYS A 153 -2.18 19.44 1.80
CA LYS A 153 -3.40 19.13 1.01
C LYS A 153 -4.42 18.27 1.73
N LEU A 154 -3.98 17.40 2.65
CA LEU A 154 -4.87 16.42 3.28
C LEU A 154 -5.14 16.75 4.76
N PRO A 155 -6.35 16.44 5.27
CA PRO A 155 -6.73 16.71 6.65
C PRO A 155 -5.96 15.84 7.68
N THR A 156 -5.42 14.72 7.22
CA THR A 156 -4.51 13.81 7.93
C THR A 156 -3.76 12.96 6.91
N ILE A 157 -2.60 12.45 7.29
CA ILE A 157 -1.89 11.45 6.50
C ILE A 157 -2.60 10.08 6.55
N PRO A 158 -2.47 9.25 5.50
CA PRO A 158 -3.18 7.97 5.37
C PRO A 158 -2.41 6.74 5.90
N CYS A 159 -1.45 6.91 6.81
CA CYS A 159 -0.62 5.81 7.32
C CYS A 159 -1.43 4.66 7.94
N LEU A 160 -2.40 5.01 8.81
CA LEU A 160 -3.33 4.04 9.40
C LEU A 160 -4.16 3.30 8.33
N ALA A 161 -4.56 4.00 7.26
CA ALA A 161 -5.29 3.38 6.16
C ALA A 161 -4.43 2.33 5.45
N ILE A 162 -3.18 2.66 5.12
CA ILE A 162 -2.24 1.76 4.45
C ILE A 162 -1.92 0.54 5.33
N SER A 163 -1.62 0.77 6.62
CA SER A 163 -1.43 -0.29 7.62
C SER A 163 -2.62 -1.27 7.63
N ARG A 164 -3.85 -0.74 7.73
CA ARG A 164 -5.05 -1.56 7.77
C ARG A 164 -5.34 -2.29 6.47
N LEU A 165 -5.05 -1.70 5.32
CA LEU A 165 -5.20 -2.35 4.02
C LEU A 165 -4.25 -3.54 3.89
N ASN A 166 -3.00 -3.39 4.34
CA ASN A 166 -2.04 -4.49 4.36
C ASN A 166 -2.51 -5.64 5.28
N ASP A 167 -3.09 -5.34 6.46
CA ASP A 167 -3.71 -6.36 7.32
C ASP A 167 -4.86 -7.12 6.64
N MET A 168 -5.58 -6.44 5.74
CA MET A 168 -6.72 -7.00 5.00
C MET A 168 -6.30 -7.74 3.73
N GLY A 169 -5.00 -7.82 3.43
CA GLY A 169 -4.50 -8.45 2.21
C GLY A 169 -4.67 -7.61 0.94
N PHE A 170 -4.77 -6.27 1.08
CA PHE A 170 -4.71 -5.35 -0.06
C PHE A 170 -3.30 -4.74 -0.14
N PRO A 171 -2.48 -5.13 -1.13
CA PRO A 171 -1.11 -4.62 -1.26
C PRO A 171 -1.08 -3.10 -1.30
N SER A 172 -0.41 -2.50 -0.31
CA SER A 172 -0.37 -1.04 -0.16
C SER A 172 0.99 -0.53 0.30
N ALA A 173 1.35 0.69 -0.12
CA ALA A 173 2.62 1.36 0.17
C ALA A 173 2.40 2.88 0.33
N CYS A 174 3.35 3.61 0.95
CA CYS A 174 3.29 5.08 0.98
C CYS A 174 4.00 5.66 -0.25
N GLU A 175 4.10 6.99 -0.26
CA GLU A 175 4.97 7.80 -1.13
C GLU A 175 4.66 7.72 -2.63
N GLY A 176 3.54 7.09 -3.00
CA GLY A 176 3.21 6.82 -4.38
C GLY A 176 4.13 5.76 -4.99
N ASP A 177 4.80 4.95 -4.17
CA ASP A 177 5.77 3.95 -4.62
C ASP A 177 5.06 2.71 -5.17
N ILE A 178 4.89 2.70 -6.50
CA ILE A 178 4.24 1.62 -7.23
C ILE A 178 5.09 0.34 -7.20
N ASP A 179 6.42 0.45 -7.28
CA ASP A 179 7.32 -0.71 -7.31
C ASP A 179 7.28 -1.46 -5.97
N THR A 180 7.20 -0.72 -4.86
CA THR A 180 6.99 -1.30 -3.53
C THR A 180 5.63 -1.97 -3.41
N VAL A 181 4.54 -1.39 -3.94
CA VAL A 181 3.24 -2.08 -3.95
C VAL A 181 3.31 -3.40 -4.72
N ILE A 182 3.97 -3.42 -5.89
CA ILE A 182 4.14 -4.64 -6.69
C ILE A 182 4.93 -5.69 -5.91
N SER A 183 6.00 -5.28 -5.24
CA SER A 183 6.80 -6.17 -4.39
C SER A 183 5.99 -6.73 -3.21
N ASN A 184 5.20 -5.89 -2.55
CA ASN A 184 4.26 -6.30 -1.50
C ASN A 184 3.19 -7.26 -2.04
N ALA A 185 2.67 -7.03 -3.24
CA ALA A 185 1.70 -7.91 -3.89
C ALA A 185 2.29 -9.29 -4.19
N ILE A 186 3.51 -9.33 -4.73
CA ILE A 186 4.24 -10.59 -4.99
C ILE A 186 4.44 -11.36 -3.67
N SER A 187 4.93 -10.68 -2.63
CA SER A 187 5.15 -11.29 -1.31
C SER A 187 3.84 -11.85 -0.72
N LEU A 188 2.78 -11.04 -0.74
CA LEU A 188 1.47 -11.44 -0.23
C LEU A 188 0.88 -12.61 -0.99
N TYR A 189 0.90 -12.59 -2.33
CA TYR A 189 0.27 -13.63 -3.13
C TYR A 189 1.03 -14.95 -3.12
N LEU A 190 2.37 -14.90 -2.99
CA LEU A 190 3.19 -16.10 -2.86
C LEU A 190 3.08 -16.74 -1.48
N THR A 191 3.05 -15.91 -0.42
CA THR A 191 3.30 -16.40 0.93
C THR A 191 2.08 -16.30 1.85
N GLY A 192 1.10 -15.46 1.52
CA GLY A 192 -0.01 -15.10 2.41
C GLY A 192 0.34 -14.05 3.47
N HIS A 193 1.58 -13.56 3.50
CA HIS A 193 2.07 -12.58 4.49
C HIS A 193 2.14 -11.18 3.89
N PRO A 194 1.65 -10.13 4.57
CA PRO A 194 1.81 -8.75 4.11
C PRO A 194 3.28 -8.35 3.97
N GLY A 195 3.62 -7.64 2.90
CA GLY A 195 4.92 -7.01 2.76
C GLY A 195 5.07 -5.74 3.62
N PHE A 196 6.31 -5.29 3.80
CA PHE A 196 6.63 -4.08 4.55
C PHE A 196 7.55 -3.16 3.73
N GLN A 197 7.14 -1.90 3.57
CA GLN A 197 8.00 -0.84 3.05
C GLN A 197 9.00 -0.47 4.15
N SER A 198 10.29 -0.47 3.81
CA SER A 198 11.36 -0.34 4.80
C SER A 198 12.31 0.80 4.41
N ASP A 199 12.54 1.70 5.37
CA ASP A 199 13.68 2.60 5.40
C ASP A 199 14.75 1.98 6.32
N PRO A 200 15.73 1.25 5.75
CA PRO A 200 16.69 0.52 6.55
C PRO A 200 17.73 1.46 7.17
N VAL A 201 17.99 1.26 8.46
CA VAL A 201 19.11 1.87 9.19
C VAL A 201 20.10 0.77 9.55
N ILE A 202 21.34 0.92 9.09
CA ILE A 202 22.41 -0.07 9.35
C ILE A 202 23.15 0.33 10.63
N ASP A 203 23.01 -0.48 11.68
CA ASP A 203 23.78 -0.34 12.92
C ASP A 203 24.94 -1.33 12.92
N ILE A 204 26.09 -0.85 12.44
CA ILE A 204 27.32 -1.64 12.31
C ILE A 204 27.84 -2.08 13.69
N SER A 205 27.67 -1.25 14.73
CA SER A 205 28.16 -1.55 16.07
C SER A 205 27.50 -2.79 16.67
N LYS A 206 26.22 -3.01 16.34
CA LYS A 206 25.43 -4.17 16.76
C LYS A 206 25.25 -5.21 15.66
N LYS A 207 25.85 -5.01 14.49
CA LYS A 207 25.72 -5.89 13.30
C LYS A 207 24.25 -6.19 12.95
N GLN A 208 23.40 -5.18 12.97
CA GLN A 208 21.97 -5.31 12.71
C GLN A 208 21.48 -4.28 11.69
N VAL A 209 20.36 -4.59 11.04
CA VAL A 209 19.59 -3.65 10.24
C VAL A 209 18.27 -3.40 10.94
N ILE A 210 17.98 -2.15 11.23
CA ILE A 210 16.70 -1.70 11.78
C ILE A 210 15.84 -1.28 10.60
N SER A 211 14.66 -1.88 10.50
CA SER A 211 13.73 -1.65 9.41
C SER A 211 12.55 -0.86 9.98
N ALA A 212 12.30 0.34 9.46
CA ALA A 212 11.25 1.22 9.94
C ALA A 212 10.58 1.95 8.78
N HIS A 213 9.32 2.31 8.96
CA HIS A 213 8.58 3.19 8.06
C HIS A 213 7.34 3.70 8.81
N CYS A 214 6.71 4.76 8.33
CA CYS A 214 5.46 5.28 8.89
C CYS A 214 4.22 4.41 8.60
N ILE A 215 4.39 3.19 8.10
CA ILE A 215 3.31 2.23 7.84
C ILE A 215 3.78 0.83 8.19
N MET A 216 3.00 0.03 8.90
CA MET A 216 3.33 -1.38 9.15
C MET A 216 2.03 -2.18 9.30
N SER A 217 1.98 -3.40 8.75
CA SER A 217 0.88 -4.32 9.02
C SER A 217 0.95 -4.79 10.48
N THR A 218 -0.16 -4.70 11.19
CA THR A 218 -0.28 -5.30 12.52
C THR A 218 -0.42 -6.82 12.44
N CYS A 219 -0.83 -7.38 11.29
CA CYS A 219 -0.92 -8.81 11.00
C CYS A 219 0.22 -9.29 10.09
N PHE A 220 1.48 -9.00 10.46
CA PHE A 220 2.65 -9.29 9.62
C PHE A 220 2.84 -10.78 9.29
N ASP A 221 2.42 -11.69 10.17
CA ASP A 221 2.49 -13.13 9.92
C ASP A 221 1.26 -13.68 9.15
N GLY A 222 0.36 -12.80 8.71
CA GLY A 222 -0.89 -13.16 8.00
C GLY A 222 -1.90 -13.94 8.84
N LYS A 223 -1.64 -14.15 10.15
CA LYS A 223 -2.44 -15.02 11.03
C LYS A 223 -2.89 -14.33 12.30
N GLN A 224 -2.01 -13.57 12.95
CA GLN A 224 -2.25 -12.96 14.25
C GLN A 224 -1.96 -11.45 14.22
N TYR A 225 -2.91 -10.70 14.77
CA TYR A 225 -2.75 -9.28 15.04
C TYR A 225 -1.81 -9.05 16.23
N ASN A 226 -0.76 -8.27 15.98
CA ASN A 226 0.18 -7.82 16.98
C ASN A 226 -0.35 -6.57 17.70
N PRO A 227 -0.07 -6.42 19.01
CA PRO A 227 -0.41 -5.18 19.72
C PRO A 227 0.28 -3.98 19.08
N TYR A 228 -0.46 -2.88 18.96
CA TYR A 228 0.06 -1.61 18.45
C TYR A 228 -0.34 -0.45 19.34
N TYR A 229 0.46 0.62 19.31
CA TYR A 229 0.13 1.89 19.93
C TYR A 229 -0.10 2.93 18.85
N PHE A 230 -1.05 3.84 19.07
CA PHE A 230 -1.15 5.03 18.22
C PHE A 230 0.05 5.94 18.47
N ARG A 231 0.79 6.24 17.40
CA ARG A 231 1.93 7.17 17.40
C ARG A 231 1.66 8.33 16.44
N THR A 232 2.30 9.47 16.67
CA THR A 232 2.33 10.55 15.69
C THR A 232 3.29 10.21 14.56
N HIS A 233 2.99 10.68 13.36
CA HIS A 233 3.91 10.58 12.23
C HIS A 233 5.26 11.20 12.54
N THR A 234 6.34 10.48 12.25
CA THR A 234 7.69 10.87 12.66
C THR A 234 8.15 12.16 11.98
N GLU A 235 7.94 12.29 10.68
CA GLU A 235 8.48 13.37 9.84
C GLU A 235 7.75 14.70 10.07
N THR A 236 6.51 14.66 10.57
CA THR A 236 5.67 15.86 10.73
C THR A 236 5.28 16.14 12.18
N HIS A 237 5.46 15.17 13.07
CA HIS A 237 4.95 15.18 14.45
C HIS A 237 3.45 15.49 14.56
N LYS A 238 2.67 15.12 13.54
CA LYS A 238 1.24 15.39 13.41
C LYS A 238 0.48 14.15 12.93
N GLY A 239 -0.83 14.10 13.19
CA GLY A 239 -1.67 13.01 12.74
C GLY A 239 -1.29 11.68 13.38
N VAL A 240 -1.58 10.57 12.69
CA VAL A 240 -1.25 9.21 13.12
C VAL A 240 -0.33 8.55 12.08
N GLY A 241 0.82 8.06 12.55
CA GLY A 241 1.77 7.23 11.82
C GLY A 241 1.73 5.79 12.30
#